data_AF-A0A4Z1C8N9-F1
#
_entry.id   AF-A0A4Z1C8N9-F1
#
_cell.length_a   1.000
_cell.length_b   1.000
_cell.length_c   1.000
_cell.angle_alpha   90.00
_cell.angle_beta   90.00
_cell.angle_gamma   90.00
#
_symmetry.space_group_name_H-M   'P 1'
#
loop_
_entity.id
_entity.type
_entity.pdbx_description
1 polymer ?
#
loop_
_entity_poly.entity_id
_entity_poly.type
_entity_poly.pdbx_seq_one_letter_code
_entity_poly.pdbx_strand_id
1 'polypeptide(L)'
;MESPAKRQLTIVDLPYRIENFPLIEKLKSRQKTGEFFNVAGIVIAIIGGLIFIAGPSSIRVGWDGPSLWEILLLNPGIILSLGVMCMFIAGHIVPPVLQEIDTFIADNFTLIDDEGNSSLEGVIQGEIEADGDLNLIFVPTIDRAMAEQGV
;
A
#
# COMPACT_ATOMS: atom_id res chain seq x y z
N MET A 1 0.49 -19.54 -27.82
CA MET A 1 1.03 -18.21 -27.48
C MET A 1 2.26 -18.48 -26.64
N GLU A 2 3.44 -18.36 -27.25
CA GLU A 2 4.70 -18.47 -26.53
C GLU A 2 4.80 -17.27 -25.60
N SER A 3 4.89 -17.49 -24.28
CA SER A 3 5.24 -16.42 -23.36
C SER A 3 6.56 -15.81 -23.84
N PRO A 4 6.73 -14.48 -23.80
CA PRO A 4 8.04 -13.88 -24.02
C PRO A 4 9.05 -14.60 -23.12
N ALA A 5 10.21 -14.96 -23.68
CA ALA A 5 11.24 -15.66 -22.93
C ALA A 5 11.62 -14.82 -21.72
N LYS A 6 11.39 -15.36 -20.52
CA LYS A 6 11.73 -14.67 -19.27
C LYS A 6 13.22 -14.36 -19.27
N ARG A 7 13.58 -13.18 -18.78
CA ARG A 7 14.98 -12.82 -18.62
C ARG A 7 15.55 -13.63 -17.47
N GLN A 8 16.57 -14.41 -17.78
CA GLN A 8 17.29 -15.22 -16.80
C GLN A 8 18.34 -14.35 -16.13
N LEU A 9 18.35 -14.33 -14.80
CA LEU A 9 19.33 -13.62 -14.00
C LEU A 9 19.99 -14.61 -13.05
N THR A 10 21.31 -14.53 -12.92
CA THR A 10 22.06 -15.26 -11.90
C THR A 10 22.19 -14.42 -10.64
N ILE A 11 22.64 -15.02 -9.53
CA ILE A 11 22.84 -14.30 -8.25
C ILE A 11 23.85 -13.15 -8.42
N VAL A 12 24.87 -13.33 -9.28
CA VAL A 12 25.90 -12.31 -9.53
C VAL A 12 25.39 -11.12 -10.36
N ASP A 13 24.26 -11.28 -11.06
CA ASP A 13 23.62 -10.20 -11.81
C ASP A 13 22.74 -9.31 -10.92
N LEU A 14 22.52 -9.70 -9.65
CA LEU A 14 21.74 -8.97 -8.67
C LEU A 14 22.66 -8.12 -7.77
N PRO A 15 22.32 -6.86 -7.45
CA PRO A 15 21.05 -6.20 -7.77
C PRO A 15 20.93 -5.74 -9.23
N TYR A 16 19.78 -6.03 -9.85
CA TYR A 16 19.48 -5.60 -11.21
C TYR A 16 18.51 -4.42 -11.20
N ARG A 17 18.96 -3.25 -11.67
CA ARG A 17 18.15 -2.02 -11.71
C ARG A 17 17.32 -1.94 -12.99
N ILE A 18 16.03 -1.68 -12.84
CA ILE A 18 15.11 -1.37 -13.95
C ILE A 18 14.84 0.13 -13.92
N GLU A 19 15.46 0.83 -14.86
CA GLU A 19 15.20 2.25 -15.10
C GLU A 19 13.82 2.45 -15.74
N ASN A 20 13.13 3.54 -15.39
CA ASN A 20 11.82 3.92 -15.93
C ASN A 20 10.74 2.83 -15.75
N PHE A 21 10.65 2.28 -14.55
CA PHE A 21 9.70 1.23 -14.23
C PHE A 21 8.23 1.69 -14.45
N PRO A 22 7.45 1.07 -15.36
CA PRO A 22 6.15 1.62 -15.79
C PRO A 22 5.08 1.67 -14.69
N LEU A 23 5.20 0.84 -13.65
CA LEU A 23 4.25 0.83 -12.52
C LEU A 23 4.63 1.82 -11.41
N ILE A 24 5.77 2.52 -11.51
CA ILE A 24 6.21 3.45 -10.46
C ILE A 24 5.26 4.63 -10.30
N GLU A 25 4.78 5.21 -11.41
CA GLU A 25 3.86 6.35 -11.34
C GLU A 25 2.53 5.94 -10.71
N LYS A 26 2.06 4.72 -11.04
CA LYS A 26 0.87 4.13 -10.45
C LYS A 26 1.06 3.95 -8.95
N LEU A 27 2.19 3.38 -8.52
CA LEU A 27 2.48 3.21 -7.10
C LEU A 27 2.60 4.54 -6.36
N LYS A 28 3.40 5.50 -6.87
CA LYS A 28 3.56 6.83 -6.28
C LYS A 28 2.21 7.55 -6.15
N SER A 29 1.36 7.45 -7.17
CA SER A 29 0.00 8.00 -7.15
C SER A 29 -0.87 7.35 -6.08
N ARG A 30 -0.84 6.02 -5.95
CA ARG A 30 -1.57 5.28 -4.92
C ARG A 30 -1.04 5.56 -3.51
N GLN A 31 0.27 5.65 -3.31
CA GLN A 31 0.87 6.04 -2.04
C GLN A 31 0.44 7.47 -1.64
N LYS A 32 0.54 8.44 -2.55
CA LYS A 32 0.10 9.82 -2.29
C LYS A 32 -1.39 9.90 -1.97
N THR A 33 -2.21 9.13 -2.68
CA THR A 33 -3.65 9.05 -2.42
C THR A 33 -3.92 8.42 -1.06
N GLY A 34 -3.23 7.32 -0.74
CA GLY A 34 -3.34 6.65 0.56
C GLY A 34 -2.92 7.57 1.71
N GLU A 35 -1.80 8.27 1.57
CA GLU A 35 -1.32 9.25 2.55
C GLU A 35 -2.33 10.37 2.75
N PHE A 36 -2.90 10.92 1.67
CA PHE A 36 -3.96 11.92 1.76
C PHE A 36 -5.18 11.41 2.52
N PHE A 37 -5.69 10.21 2.20
CA PHE A 37 -6.82 9.61 2.92
C PHE A 37 -6.49 9.31 4.38
N ASN A 38 -5.25 8.92 4.68
CA ASN A 38 -4.81 8.66 6.04
C ASN A 38 -4.79 9.95 6.86
N VAL A 39 -4.13 11.00 6.35
CA VAL A 39 -4.06 12.31 7.01
C VAL A 39 -5.46 12.91 7.18
N ALA A 40 -6.28 12.90 6.12
CA ALA A 40 -7.66 13.39 6.19
C ALA A 40 -8.48 12.58 7.22
N GLY A 41 -8.33 11.26 7.22
CA GLY A 41 -8.98 10.37 8.19
C GLY A 41 -8.59 10.67 9.62
N ILE A 42 -7.30 10.93 9.89
CA ILE A 42 -6.79 11.32 11.22
C ILE A 42 -7.43 12.63 11.66
N VAL A 43 -7.41 13.66 10.81
CA VAL A 43 -7.98 14.98 11.13
C VAL A 43 -9.47 14.85 11.43
N ILE A 44 -10.23 14.14 10.60
CA ILE A 44 -11.66 13.92 10.79
C ILE A 44 -11.93 13.16 12.10
N ALA A 45 -11.16 12.09 12.38
CA ALA A 45 -11.31 11.31 13.60
C ALA A 45 -11.01 12.14 14.85
N ILE A 46 -9.97 12.98 14.83
CA ILE A 46 -9.66 13.91 15.93
C ILE A 46 -10.81 14.90 16.15
N ILE A 47 -11.33 15.51 15.07
CA ILE A 47 -12.47 16.44 15.18
C ILE A 47 -13.69 15.73 15.77
N GLY A 48 -14.02 14.54 15.28
CA GLY A 48 -15.13 13.74 15.79
C GLY A 48 -14.95 13.34 17.26
N GLY A 49 -13.73 12.96 17.66
CA GLY A 49 -13.39 12.65 19.04
C GLY A 49 -13.49 13.87 19.98
N LEU A 50 -13.03 15.03 19.51
CA LEU A 50 -13.16 16.29 20.28
C LEU A 50 -14.63 16.68 20.46
N ILE A 51 -15.47 16.53 19.42
CA ILE A 51 -16.92 16.77 19.54
C ILE A 51 -17.57 15.71 20.44
N PHE A 52 -17.10 14.47 20.41
CA PHE A 52 -17.61 13.43 21.32
C PHE A 52 -17.36 13.77 22.80
N ILE A 53 -16.17 14.30 23.13
CA ILE A 53 -15.75 14.59 24.51
C ILE A 53 -16.26 15.96 24.99
N ALA A 54 -16.16 16.99 24.15
CA ALA A 54 -16.39 18.38 24.51
C ALA A 54 -17.47 19.07 23.65
N GLY A 55 -18.21 18.31 22.86
CA GLY A 55 -19.27 18.84 22.01
C GLY A 55 -20.50 19.28 22.81
N PRO A 56 -21.39 20.04 22.16
CA PRO A 56 -22.62 20.51 22.77
C PRO A 56 -23.51 19.32 23.13
N SER A 57 -23.92 19.23 24.40
CA SER A 57 -24.84 18.19 24.89
C SER A 57 -26.25 18.29 24.28
N SER A 58 -26.59 19.45 23.70
CA SER A 58 -27.81 19.67 22.94
C SER A 58 -27.64 20.81 21.94
N ILE A 59 -28.17 20.61 20.74
CA ILE A 59 -28.26 21.64 19.70
C ILE A 59 -29.73 22.00 19.56
N ARG A 60 -30.05 23.30 19.65
CA ARG A 60 -31.42 23.77 19.45
C ARG A 60 -31.72 23.77 17.96
N VAL A 61 -32.52 22.79 17.55
CA VAL A 61 -32.96 22.62 16.18
C VAL A 61 -34.15 23.57 15.92
N GLY A 62 -34.12 24.27 14.79
CA GLY A 62 -35.24 25.10 14.35
C GLY A 62 -36.51 24.29 14.05
N TRP A 63 -37.64 24.97 13.91
CA TRP A 63 -38.92 24.32 13.55
C TRP A 63 -38.87 23.60 12.20
N ASP A 64 -37.95 24.00 11.31
CA ASP A 64 -37.72 23.38 10.00
C ASP A 64 -36.92 22.05 10.06
N GLY A 65 -36.52 21.61 11.27
CA GLY A 65 -35.72 20.41 11.48
C GLY A 65 -34.21 20.67 11.41
N PRO A 66 -33.38 19.63 11.64
CA PRO A 66 -31.94 19.78 11.75
C PRO A 66 -31.30 19.83 10.37
N SER A 67 -30.46 20.84 10.16
CA SER A 67 -29.58 20.95 9.01
C SER A 67 -28.53 19.83 9.02
N LEU A 68 -27.92 19.54 7.86
CA LEU A 68 -26.88 18.52 7.74
C LEU A 68 -25.71 18.75 8.71
N TRP A 69 -25.35 20.02 8.97
CA TRP A 69 -24.33 20.37 9.95
C TRP A 69 -24.76 20.07 11.39
N GLU A 70 -26.00 20.36 11.75
CA GLU A 70 -26.53 20.06 13.08
C GLU A 70 -26.63 18.55 13.32
N ILE A 71 -27.05 17.77 12.31
CA ILE A 71 -27.06 16.30 12.38
C ILE A 71 -25.64 15.76 12.60
N LEU A 72 -24.65 16.29 11.87
CA LEU A 72 -23.27 15.87 11.98
C LEU A 72 -22.70 16.17 13.39
N LEU A 73 -23.03 17.32 13.95
CA LEU A 73 -22.61 17.72 15.29
C LEU A 73 -23.37 17.00 16.42
N LEU A 74 -24.65 16.65 16.20
CA LEU A 74 -25.47 15.86 17.13
C LEU A 74 -25.02 14.40 17.20
N ASN A 75 -24.37 13.88 16.15
CA ASN A 75 -23.96 12.50 16.07
C ASN A 75 -22.46 12.35 15.76
N PRO A 76 -21.58 12.65 16.74
CA PRO A 76 -20.12 12.60 16.57
C PRO A 76 -19.60 11.22 16.13
N GLY A 77 -20.37 10.14 16.38
CA GLY A 77 -20.07 8.81 15.89
C GLY A 77 -19.98 8.70 14.36
N ILE A 78 -20.75 9.52 13.62
CA ILE A 78 -20.70 9.57 12.15
C ILE A 78 -19.38 10.20 11.69
N ILE A 79 -18.94 11.27 12.35
CA ILE A 79 -17.66 11.92 12.03
C ILE A 79 -16.51 10.96 12.31
N LEU A 80 -16.50 10.34 13.49
CA LEU A 80 -15.48 9.35 13.86
C LEU A 80 -15.42 8.18 12.88
N SER A 81 -16.58 7.61 12.51
CA SER A 81 -16.63 6.47 11.59
C SER A 81 -16.15 6.84 10.18
N LEU A 82 -16.45 8.05 9.69
CA LEU A 82 -15.91 8.55 8.43
C LEU A 82 -14.38 8.68 8.49
N GLY A 83 -13.83 9.19 9.59
CA GLY A 83 -12.38 9.27 9.78
C GLY A 83 -11.70 7.90 9.74
N VAL A 84 -12.25 6.93 10.48
CA VAL A 84 -11.76 5.53 10.48
C VAL A 84 -11.91 4.88 9.11
N MET A 85 -13.01 5.12 8.41
CA MET A 85 -13.23 4.60 7.05
C MET A 85 -12.19 5.14 6.07
N CYS A 86 -11.83 6.43 6.14
CA CYS A 86 -10.76 6.99 5.32
C CYS A 86 -9.41 6.31 5.58
N MET A 87 -9.06 6.03 6.85
CA MET A 87 -7.85 5.29 7.19
C MET A 87 -7.88 3.84 6.67
N PHE A 88 -9.05 3.18 6.76
CA PHE A 88 -9.22 1.82 6.25
C PHE A 88 -9.00 1.77 4.73
N ILE A 89 -9.58 2.72 4.00
CA ILE A 89 -9.38 2.85 2.55
C ILE A 89 -7.91 3.11 2.23
N ALA A 90 -7.23 3.99 2.98
CA ALA A 90 -5.80 4.24 2.82
C ALA A 90 -4.97 2.94 2.90
N GLY A 91 -5.28 2.06 3.85
CA GLY A 91 -4.62 0.76 4.01
C GLY A 91 -4.82 -0.23 2.86
N HIS A 92 -5.87 -0.06 2.04
CA HIS A 92 -6.21 -0.98 0.94
C HIS A 92 -5.83 -0.46 -0.44
N ILE A 93 -5.34 0.79 -0.55
CA ILE A 93 -5.02 1.42 -1.84
C ILE A 93 -3.68 0.95 -2.41
N VAL A 94 -2.69 0.71 -1.57
CA VAL A 94 -1.30 0.35 -1.97
C VAL A 94 -1.12 -1.15 -2.27
N PRO A 95 -1.66 -2.10 -1.48
CA PRO A 95 -1.40 -3.53 -1.67
C PRO A 95 -1.65 -4.08 -3.09
N PRO A 96 -2.72 -3.69 -3.81
CA PRO A 96 -2.96 -4.20 -5.16
C PRO A 96 -1.86 -3.84 -6.15
N VAL A 97 -1.22 -2.67 -6.01
CA VAL A 97 -0.12 -2.27 -6.91
C VAL A 97 1.15 -3.04 -6.59
N LEU A 98 1.43 -3.32 -5.31
CA LEU A 98 2.57 -4.15 -4.93
C LEU A 98 2.41 -5.57 -5.51
N GLN A 99 1.21 -6.14 -5.48
CA GLN A 99 0.92 -7.42 -6.13
C GLN A 99 1.13 -7.39 -7.64
N GLU A 100 0.76 -6.30 -8.32
CA GLU A 100 1.06 -6.13 -9.74
C GLU A 100 2.58 -6.07 -10.01
N ILE A 101 3.36 -5.47 -9.11
CA ILE A 101 4.83 -5.43 -9.21
C ILE A 101 5.41 -6.84 -9.03
N ASP A 102 4.97 -7.58 -8.02
CA ASP A 102 5.40 -8.96 -7.79
C ASP A 102 5.05 -9.86 -8.98
N THR A 103 3.85 -9.69 -9.54
CA THR A 103 3.41 -10.41 -10.74
C THR A 103 4.29 -10.04 -11.94
N PHE A 104 4.60 -8.75 -12.13
CA PHE A 104 5.50 -8.31 -13.19
C PHE A 104 6.90 -8.94 -13.05
N ILE A 105 7.45 -9.00 -11.83
CA ILE A 105 8.75 -9.63 -11.58
C ILE A 105 8.69 -11.12 -11.92
N ALA A 106 7.67 -11.83 -11.42
CA ALA A 106 7.47 -13.25 -11.67
C ALA A 106 7.27 -13.57 -13.16
N ASP A 107 6.62 -12.70 -13.92
CA ASP A 107 6.35 -12.90 -15.34
C ASP A 107 7.55 -12.60 -16.24
N ASN A 108 8.42 -11.66 -15.84
CA ASN A 108 9.53 -11.20 -16.69
C ASN A 108 10.89 -11.75 -16.29
N PHE A 109 11.08 -12.21 -15.05
CA PHE A 109 12.38 -12.62 -14.52
C PHE A 109 12.32 -14.01 -13.89
N THR A 110 13.40 -14.77 -14.08
CA THR A 110 13.63 -16.04 -13.41
C THR A 110 15.05 -16.06 -12.86
N LEU A 111 15.21 -16.48 -11.60
CA LEU A 111 16.51 -16.73 -11.03
C LEU A 111 17.04 -18.09 -11.50
N ILE A 112 18.22 -18.08 -12.10
CA ILE A 112 18.92 -19.29 -12.53
C ILE A 112 20.23 -19.46 -11.75
N ASP A 113 20.68 -20.71 -11.63
CA ASP A 113 22.02 -21.05 -11.15
C ASP A 113 23.07 -20.93 -12.27
N ASP A 114 24.34 -21.14 -11.92
CA ASP A 114 25.47 -21.10 -12.87
C ASP A 114 25.39 -22.20 -13.94
N GLU A 115 24.52 -23.21 -13.74
CA GLU A 115 24.27 -24.32 -14.66
C GLU A 115 23.07 -24.05 -15.59
N GLY A 116 22.37 -22.93 -15.41
CA GLY A 116 21.22 -22.51 -16.19
C GLY A 116 19.88 -23.13 -15.76
N ASN A 117 19.83 -23.80 -14.62
CA ASN A 117 18.60 -24.33 -14.03
C ASN A 117 17.97 -23.30 -13.08
N SER A 118 16.67 -23.43 -12.80
CA SER A 118 16.01 -22.56 -11.82
C SER A 118 16.63 -22.73 -10.43
N SER A 119 17.09 -21.64 -9.84
CA SER A 119 17.72 -21.66 -8.51
C SER A 119 16.67 -21.88 -7.40
N LEU A 120 16.98 -22.79 -6.47
CA LEU A 120 16.19 -23.06 -5.26
C LEU A 120 16.70 -22.29 -4.03
N GLU A 121 17.83 -21.59 -4.17
CA GLU A 121 18.55 -20.95 -3.06
C GLU A 121 17.85 -19.67 -2.57
N GLY A 122 17.02 -19.06 -3.41
CA GLY A 122 16.29 -17.85 -3.07
C GLY A 122 15.30 -17.42 -4.13
N VAL A 123 14.70 -16.25 -3.89
CA VAL A 123 13.74 -15.61 -4.79
C VAL A 123 14.21 -14.20 -5.14
N ILE A 124 13.75 -13.72 -6.30
CA ILE A 124 13.93 -12.32 -6.68
C ILE A 124 12.82 -11.52 -5.99
N GLN A 125 13.19 -10.50 -5.23
CA GLN A 125 12.26 -9.53 -4.67
C GLN A 125 12.51 -8.16 -5.28
N GLY A 126 11.43 -7.41 -5.50
CA GLY A 126 11.51 -6.02 -5.94
C GLY A 126 11.62 -5.08 -4.75
N GLU A 127 12.67 -4.27 -4.72
CA GLU A 127 12.81 -3.13 -3.82
C GLU A 127 12.72 -1.84 -4.63
N ILE A 128 11.93 -0.88 -4.14
CA ILE A 128 11.65 0.36 -4.86
C ILE A 128 12.49 1.46 -4.23
N GLU A 129 13.42 2.01 -5.00
CA GLU A 129 14.25 3.12 -4.56
C GLU A 129 13.49 4.46 -4.56
N ALA A 130 13.97 5.41 -3.76
CA ALA A 130 13.39 6.75 -3.64
C ALA A 130 13.30 7.49 -4.99
N ASP A 131 14.25 7.23 -5.89
CA ASP A 131 14.30 7.83 -7.22
C ASP A 131 13.21 7.26 -8.15
N GLY A 132 12.60 6.13 -7.79
CA GLY A 132 11.52 5.48 -8.53
C GLY A 132 11.95 4.34 -9.43
N ASP A 133 13.18 3.87 -9.28
CA ASP A 133 13.65 2.67 -9.95
C ASP A 133 13.32 1.42 -9.14
N LEU A 134 13.15 0.32 -9.85
CA LEU A 134 12.94 -0.99 -9.25
C LEU A 134 14.27 -1.74 -9.25
N ASN A 135 14.80 -2.00 -8.06
CA ASN A 135 15.93 -2.89 -7.86
C ASN A 135 15.41 -4.29 -7.60
N LEU A 136 15.86 -5.23 -8.42
CA LEU A 136 15.67 -6.64 -8.15
C LEU A 136 16.80 -7.09 -7.23
N ILE A 137 16.46 -7.59 -6.04
CA ILE A 137 17.41 -8.10 -5.05
C ILE A 137 17.22 -9.61 -4.87
N PHE A 138 18.31 -10.30 -4.53
CA PHE A 138 18.28 -11.69 -4.15
C PHE A 138 17.89 -11.81 -2.66
N VAL A 139 16.86 -12.59 -2.36
CA VAL A 139 16.46 -12.91 -1.00
C VAL A 139 16.61 -14.41 -0.77
N PRO A 140 17.49 -14.85 0.16
CA PRO A 140 17.68 -16.26 0.45
C PRO A 140 16.39 -16.91 0.97
N THR A 141 16.12 -18.15 0.57
CA THR A 141 14.93 -18.89 1.03
C THR A 141 14.90 -19.08 2.55
N ILE A 142 16.09 -19.16 3.19
CA ILE A 142 16.24 -19.33 4.65
C ILE A 142 15.74 -18.08 5.40
N ASP A 143 16.03 -16.88 4.92
CA ASP A 143 15.60 -15.64 5.56
C ASP A 143 14.09 -15.41 5.42
N ARG A 144 13.48 -15.88 4.32
CA ARG A 144 12.03 -15.84 4.14
C ARG A 144 11.29 -16.77 5.11
N ALA A 145 11.81 -17.98 5.33
CA ALA A 145 11.23 -18.91 6.29
C ALA A 145 11.28 -18.38 7.73
N MET A 146 12.31 -17.62 8.09
CA MET A 146 12.41 -16.95 9.39
C MET A 146 11.48 -15.72 9.48
N ALA A 147 11.28 -14.97 8.39
CA ALA A 147 10.34 -13.84 8.34
C ALA A 147 8.87 -14.27 8.41
N GLU A 148 8.50 -15.42 7.82
CA GLU A 148 7.13 -15.95 7.86
C GLU A 148 6.80 -16.66 9.19
N GLN A 149 7.80 -17.05 9.99
CA GLN A 149 7.62 -17.67 11.32
C GLN A 149 7.68 -16.65 12.47
N GLY A 150 7.91 -15.36 12.18
CA GLY A 150 8.02 -14.27 13.15
C GLY A 150 6.76 -13.44 13.35
N VAL A 151 5.56 -14.07 13.34
CA VAL A 151 4.29 -13.45 13.74
C VAL A 151 3.69 -14.20 14.92
#